data_AF-A0A8H9LK91-F1
#
_entry.id   AF-A0A8H9LK91-F1
#
_cell.length_a   1.000
_cell.length_b   1.000
_cell.length_c   1.000
_cell.angle_alpha   90.00
_cell.angle_beta   90.00
_cell.angle_gamma   90.00
#
_symmetry.space_group_name_H-M   'P 1'
#
loop_
_entity.id
_entity.type
_entity.pdbx_description
1 polymer ?
#
loop_
_entity_poly.entity_id
_entity_poly.type
_entity_poly.pdbx_seq_one_letter_code
_entity_poly.pdbx_strand_id
1 'polypeptide(L)'
;MTTENTTVVGVRSAEEVFTALEELDARCRPFTDYEQGLLEAYRWAVGTRTSAPVTAAATAGPWGPCRAQLLAECQAAAVALRTGADRTEAARAADTDRMLGLYTGLAWLCGHHDERP
;
A
#
# COMPACT_ATOMS: atom_id res chain seq x y z
N MET A 1 -5.49 -16.13 29.96
CA MET A 1 -4.80 -15.39 28.89
C MET A 1 -5.47 -15.73 27.58
N THR A 2 -6.49 -14.95 27.22
CA THR A 2 -7.11 -15.02 25.89
C THR A 2 -6.15 -14.36 24.92
N THR A 3 -5.48 -15.14 24.09
CA THR A 3 -4.86 -14.64 22.87
C THR A 3 -6.00 -14.11 22.01
N GLU A 4 -6.26 -12.80 22.07
CA GLU A 4 -7.03 -12.12 21.04
C GLU A 4 -6.35 -12.46 19.72
N ASN A 5 -7.10 -13.15 18.86
CA ASN A 5 -6.63 -13.56 17.55
C ASN A 5 -6.67 -12.32 16.65
N THR A 6 -5.81 -11.35 16.94
CA THR A 6 -5.78 -10.08 16.21
C THR A 6 -5.38 -10.36 14.78
N THR A 7 -6.30 -10.12 13.85
CA THR A 7 -6.01 -10.20 12.42
C THR A 7 -4.88 -9.23 12.10
N VAL A 8 -3.80 -9.74 11.51
CA VAL A 8 -2.63 -8.93 11.12
C VAL A 8 -2.61 -8.71 9.62
N VAL A 9 -2.16 -7.52 9.21
CA VAL A 9 -1.93 -7.13 7.82
C VAL A 9 -0.45 -6.79 7.70
N GLY A 10 0.34 -7.69 7.11
CA GLY A 10 1.79 -7.58 7.11
C GLY A 10 2.36 -7.78 8.53
N VAL A 11 2.90 -6.72 9.13
CA VAL A 11 3.35 -6.70 10.53
C VAL A 11 2.50 -5.79 11.44
N ARG A 12 1.45 -5.17 10.88
CA ARG A 12 0.55 -4.24 11.59
C ARG A 12 -0.75 -4.95 11.98
N SER A 13 -1.45 -4.45 12.98
CA SER A 13 -2.80 -4.96 13.29
C SER A 13 -3.78 -4.49 12.20
N ALA A 14 -4.82 -5.27 11.92
CA ALA A 14 -5.85 -4.85 10.98
C ALA A 14 -6.51 -3.53 11.42
N GLU A 15 -6.75 -3.36 12.72
CA GLU A 15 -7.30 -2.11 13.30
C GLU A 15 -6.42 -0.90 12.98
N GLU A 16 -5.11 -0.99 13.18
CA GLU A 16 -4.15 0.08 12.88
C GLU A 16 -4.20 0.48 11.40
N VAL A 17 -4.33 -0.50 10.50
CA VAL A 17 -4.43 -0.26 9.05
C VAL A 17 -5.78 0.35 8.67
N PHE A 18 -6.89 -0.10 9.29
CA PHE A 18 -8.20 0.50 9.06
C PHE A 18 -8.25 1.96 9.54
N THR A 19 -7.74 2.25 10.74
CA THR A 19 -7.64 3.63 11.24
C THR A 19 -6.80 4.50 10.31
N ALA A 20 -5.65 4.00 9.82
CA ALA A 20 -4.84 4.72 8.84
C ALA A 20 -5.60 5.02 7.53
N LEU A 21 -6.39 4.06 7.04
CA LEU A 21 -7.21 4.23 5.84
C LEU A 21 -8.33 5.27 6.07
N GLU A 22 -9.02 5.21 7.21
CA GLU A 22 -10.11 6.13 7.55
C GLU A 22 -9.60 7.57 7.71
N GLU A 23 -8.49 7.77 8.42
CA GLU A 23 -7.88 9.09 8.59
C GLU A 23 -7.42 9.69 7.25
N LEU A 24 -6.87 8.86 6.36
CA LEU A 24 -6.44 9.29 5.04
C LEU A 24 -7.64 9.62 4.13
N ASP A 25 -8.69 8.80 4.14
CA ASP A 25 -9.90 9.03 3.34
C ASP A 25 -10.74 10.23 3.85
N ALA A 26 -10.62 10.57 5.14
CA ALA A 26 -11.24 11.72 5.77
C ALA A 26 -10.59 13.07 5.41
N ARG A 27 -9.41 13.09 4.77
CA ARG A 27 -8.76 14.34 4.34
C ARG A 27 -9.59 15.05 3.26
N CYS A 28 -9.56 16.39 3.27
CA CYS A 28 -10.24 17.20 2.26
C CYS A 28 -9.67 16.92 0.86
N ARG A 29 -10.54 16.52 -0.06
CA ARG A 29 -10.21 16.32 -1.48
C ARG A 29 -9.88 17.65 -2.18
N PRO A 30 -9.11 17.65 -3.29
CA PRO A 30 -8.58 16.48 -4.01
C PRO A 30 -7.34 15.87 -3.36
N PHE A 31 -7.19 14.54 -3.45
CA PHE A 31 -5.97 13.85 -3.04
C PHE A 31 -4.83 14.13 -4.00
N THR A 32 -3.64 14.32 -3.45
CA THR A 32 -2.37 14.30 -4.21
C THR A 32 -2.11 12.92 -4.81
N ASP A 33 -1.29 12.82 -5.85
CA ASP A 33 -0.93 11.53 -6.45
C ASP A 33 -0.27 10.59 -5.42
N TYR A 34 0.56 11.13 -4.54
CA TYR A 34 1.13 10.39 -3.39
C TYR A 34 0.05 9.80 -2.47
N GLU A 35 -0.94 10.61 -2.05
CA GLU A 35 -2.04 10.13 -1.21
C GLU A 35 -2.91 9.09 -1.92
N GLN A 36 -3.09 9.21 -3.24
CA GLN A 36 -3.74 8.16 -4.02
C GLN A 36 -2.94 6.85 -3.93
N GLY A 37 -1.62 6.90 -4.07
CA GLY A 37 -0.75 5.73 -3.89
C GLY A 37 -0.90 5.05 -2.52
N LEU A 38 -0.88 5.85 -1.44
CA LEU A 38 -1.10 5.36 -0.08
C LEU A 38 -2.48 4.69 0.08
N LEU A 39 -3.54 5.33 -0.42
CA LEU A 39 -4.89 4.79 -0.39
C LEU A 39 -4.97 3.44 -1.12
N GLU A 40 -4.26 3.29 -2.24
CA GLU A 40 -4.21 2.04 -2.99
C GLU A 40 -3.51 0.92 -2.21
N ALA A 41 -2.41 1.23 -1.51
CA ALA A 41 -1.72 0.31 -0.63
C ALA A 41 -2.66 -0.22 0.46
N TYR A 42 -3.30 0.69 1.21
CA TYR A 42 -4.17 0.32 2.33
C TYR A 42 -5.43 -0.41 1.87
N ARG A 43 -6.08 0.05 0.79
CA ARG A 43 -7.25 -0.61 0.21
C ARG A 43 -6.97 -2.05 -0.21
N TRP A 44 -5.83 -2.29 -0.84
CA TRP A 44 -5.43 -3.66 -1.17
C TRP A 44 -5.11 -4.48 0.07
N ALA A 45 -4.38 -3.90 1.03
CA ALA A 45 -3.99 -4.56 2.27
C ALA A 45 -5.18 -5.03 3.13
N VAL A 46 -6.28 -4.27 3.15
CA VAL A 46 -7.53 -4.64 3.83
C VAL A 46 -8.52 -5.43 2.96
N GLY A 47 -8.09 -5.85 1.76
CA GLY A 47 -8.88 -6.72 0.88
C GLY A 47 -9.99 -6.05 0.07
N THR A 48 -10.09 -4.72 0.07
CA THR A 48 -11.05 -4.01 -0.82
C THR A 48 -10.66 -4.08 -2.30
N ARG A 49 -9.43 -4.49 -2.61
CA ARG A 49 -8.97 -4.82 -3.96
C ARG A 49 -8.53 -6.28 -4.05
N THR A 50 -8.86 -6.92 -5.18
CA THR A 50 -8.58 -8.33 -5.45
C THR A 50 -7.31 -8.57 -6.28
N SER A 51 -6.64 -7.49 -6.70
CA SER A 51 -5.36 -7.54 -7.42
C SER A 51 -4.36 -6.57 -6.81
N ALA A 52 -3.09 -6.95 -6.91
CA ALA A 52 -1.96 -6.18 -6.42
C ALA A 52 -1.74 -4.92 -7.29
N PRO A 53 -1.49 -3.72 -6.72
CA PRO A 53 -1.54 -2.46 -7.47
C PRO A 53 -0.44 -2.26 -8.53
N VAL A 54 0.74 -2.84 -8.34
CA VAL A 54 1.91 -2.82 -9.24
C VAL A 54 1.94 -4.05 -10.14
N THR A 55 1.88 -5.24 -9.57
CA THR A 55 2.11 -6.49 -10.32
C THR A 55 0.86 -7.05 -10.97
N ALA A 56 -0.32 -6.51 -10.61
CA ALA A 56 -1.63 -7.03 -10.98
C ALA A 56 -1.87 -8.51 -10.56
N ALA A 57 -1.00 -9.08 -9.72
CA ALA A 57 -1.14 -10.43 -9.22
C ALA A 57 -2.43 -10.57 -8.41
N ALA A 58 -3.12 -11.71 -8.53
CA ALA A 58 -4.33 -11.97 -7.76
C ALA A 58 -4.03 -12.07 -6.26
N THR A 59 -4.87 -11.46 -5.43
CA THR A 59 -4.80 -11.57 -3.96
C THR A 59 -5.12 -13.01 -3.54
N ALA A 60 -4.24 -13.66 -2.77
CA ALA A 60 -4.38 -15.08 -2.46
C ALA A 60 -5.23 -15.35 -1.20
N GLY A 61 -5.41 -14.36 -0.33
CA GLY A 61 -6.14 -14.51 0.93
C GLY A 61 -7.60 -14.03 0.85
N PRO A 62 -8.50 -14.61 1.68
CA PRO A 62 -9.93 -14.25 1.70
C PRO A 62 -10.21 -12.84 2.21
N TRP A 63 -9.28 -12.24 2.96
CA TRP A 63 -9.43 -10.93 3.60
C TRP A 63 -8.39 -9.91 3.13
N GLY A 64 -7.57 -10.25 2.13
CA GLY A 64 -6.44 -9.43 1.70
C GLY A 64 -5.19 -10.25 1.37
N PRO A 65 -4.10 -9.58 0.98
CA PRO A 65 -2.83 -10.23 0.64
C PRO A 65 -2.18 -10.85 1.86
N CYS A 66 -1.55 -12.01 1.66
CA CYS A 66 -0.68 -12.57 2.70
C CYS A 66 0.61 -11.73 2.82
N ARG A 67 1.36 -11.92 3.92
CA ARG A 67 2.62 -11.18 4.16
C ARG A 67 3.63 -11.29 3.01
N ALA A 68 3.72 -12.46 2.37
CA ALA A 68 4.63 -12.65 1.24
C ALA A 68 4.21 -11.83 0.00
N GLN A 69 2.89 -11.68 -0.23
CA GLN A 69 2.38 -10.84 -1.32
C GLN A 69 2.65 -9.36 -1.06
N LEU A 70 2.44 -8.89 0.18
CA LEU A 70 2.77 -7.51 0.57
C LEU A 70 4.26 -7.19 0.34
N LEU A 71 5.15 -8.10 0.75
CA LEU A 71 6.59 -7.92 0.55
C LEU A 71 6.98 -7.92 -0.93
N ALA A 72 6.45 -8.88 -1.71
CA ALA A 72 6.70 -8.95 -3.14
C ALA A 72 6.25 -7.68 -3.87
N GLU A 73 5.09 -7.15 -3.48
CA GLU A 73 4.56 -5.92 -4.05
C GLU A 73 5.38 -4.69 -3.64
N CYS A 74 5.84 -4.63 -2.39
CA CYS A 74 6.73 -3.58 -1.91
C CYS A 74 8.04 -3.56 -2.72
N GLN A 75 8.60 -4.74 -3.02
CA GLN A 75 9.81 -4.88 -3.84
C GLN A 75 9.54 -4.47 -5.30
N ALA A 76 8.38 -4.84 -5.85
CA ALA A 76 7.98 -4.44 -7.20
C ALA A 76 7.83 -2.91 -7.31
N ALA A 77 7.18 -2.26 -6.33
CA ALA A 77 7.07 -0.80 -6.27
C ALA A 77 8.46 -0.12 -6.22
N ALA A 78 9.38 -0.66 -5.43
CA ALA A 78 10.75 -0.17 -5.36
C ALA A 78 11.50 -0.30 -6.70
N VAL A 79 11.26 -1.38 -7.46
CA VAL A 79 11.80 -1.55 -8.81
C VAL A 79 11.19 -0.52 -9.75
N ALA A 80 9.86 -0.37 -9.75
CA ALA A 80 9.14 0.57 -10.61
C ALA A 80 9.62 2.02 -10.44
N LEU A 81 9.87 2.44 -9.20
CA LEU A 81 10.46 3.76 -8.88
C LEU A 81 11.85 3.95 -9.51
N ARG A 82 12.67 2.90 -9.59
CA ARG A 82 14.01 2.96 -10.20
C ARG A 82 13.97 2.92 -11.71
N THR A 83 12.99 2.24 -12.31
CA THR A 83 12.96 1.93 -13.75
C THR A 83 12.00 2.79 -14.56
N GLY A 84 11.23 3.70 -13.94
CA GLY A 84 10.17 4.52 -14.58
C GLY A 84 10.59 5.52 -15.67
N ALA A 85 11.70 5.30 -16.36
CA ALA A 85 12.33 6.25 -17.27
C ALA A 85 11.59 6.45 -18.62
N ASP A 86 10.60 5.63 -18.99
CA ASP A 86 10.12 5.55 -20.39
C ASP A 86 8.85 6.37 -20.77
N ARG A 87 8.41 7.35 -19.96
CA ARG A 87 7.23 8.20 -20.25
C ARG A 87 7.54 9.69 -20.52
N THR A 88 6.54 10.47 -20.94
CA THR A 88 6.67 11.95 -21.00
C THR A 88 6.90 12.53 -19.60
N GLU A 89 7.58 13.68 -19.49
CA GLU A 89 8.06 14.22 -18.20
C GLU A 89 6.97 14.48 -17.17
N ALA A 90 5.85 15.08 -17.56
CA ALA A 90 4.71 15.32 -16.67
C ALA A 90 3.97 14.03 -16.27
N ALA A 91 3.79 13.08 -17.20
CA ALA A 91 3.17 11.79 -16.90
C ALA A 91 4.08 10.89 -16.03
N ARG A 92 5.40 11.10 -16.13
CA ARG A 92 6.38 10.43 -15.27
C ARG A 92 6.32 10.96 -13.84
N ALA A 93 6.22 12.27 -13.65
CA ALA A 93 6.18 12.88 -12.31
C ALA A 93 4.95 12.43 -11.50
N ALA A 94 3.75 12.57 -12.07
CA ALA A 94 2.50 12.16 -11.41
C ALA A 94 2.48 10.65 -11.07
N ASP A 95 3.00 9.82 -11.97
CA ASP A 95 3.09 8.37 -11.75
C ASP A 95 4.15 7.99 -10.71
N THR A 96 5.26 8.74 -10.66
CA THR A 96 6.33 8.55 -9.67
C THR A 96 5.84 8.89 -8.27
N ASP A 97 5.12 10.00 -8.08
CA ASP A 97 4.59 10.39 -6.77
C ASP A 97 3.56 9.38 -6.26
N ARG A 98 2.67 8.90 -7.14
CA ARG A 98 1.75 7.82 -6.81
C ARG A 98 2.48 6.52 -6.45
N MET A 99 3.48 6.13 -7.23
CA MET A 99 4.28 4.93 -6.94
C MET A 99 5.04 5.08 -5.62
N LEU A 100 5.50 6.28 -5.28
CA LEU A 100 6.17 6.58 -4.03
C LEU A 100 5.22 6.41 -2.84
N GLY A 101 4.00 6.96 -2.92
CA GLY A 101 2.99 6.77 -1.89
C GLY A 101 2.61 5.30 -1.68
N LEU A 102 2.44 4.56 -2.77
CA LEU A 102 2.18 3.13 -2.74
C LEU A 102 3.33 2.35 -2.07
N TYR A 103 4.58 2.63 -2.47
CA TYR A 103 5.77 2.04 -1.84
C TYR A 103 5.84 2.36 -0.35
N THR A 104 5.64 3.62 0.04
CA THR A 104 5.74 4.06 1.43
C THR A 104 4.69 3.37 2.32
N GLY A 105 3.45 3.25 1.83
CA GLY A 105 2.38 2.51 2.54
C GLY A 105 2.71 1.01 2.67
N LEU A 106 3.17 0.37 1.60
CA LEU A 106 3.58 -1.04 1.63
C LEU A 106 4.79 -1.28 2.54
N ALA A 107 5.76 -0.37 2.55
CA ALA A 107 6.95 -0.44 3.39
C ALA A 107 6.58 -0.33 4.88
N TRP A 108 5.65 0.55 5.25
CA TRP A 108 5.11 0.62 6.62
C TRP A 108 4.37 -0.66 7.03
N LEU A 109 3.53 -1.22 6.14
CA LEU A 109 2.83 -2.50 6.36
C LEU A 109 3.80 -3.69 6.49
N CYS A 110 4.96 -3.63 5.81
CA CYS A 110 6.01 -4.64 5.89
C CYS A 110 6.95 -4.45 7.11
N GLY A 111 6.84 -3.33 7.83
CA GLY A 111 7.70 -3.01 8.97
C GLY A 111 9.06 -2.43 8.58
N HIS A 112 9.21 -1.91 7.37
CA HIS A 112 10.41 -1.17 6.95
C HIS A 112 10.42 0.26 7.50
N HIS A 113 9.24 0.79 7.82
CA HIS A 113 9.06 2.06 8.54
C HIS A 113 8.24 1.81 9.80
N ASP A 114 8.72 2.32 10.92
CA ASP A 114 8.02 2.27 12.20
C ASP A 114 6.95 3.35 12.30
N GLU A 115 7.23 4.54 11.76
CA GLU A 115 6.30 5.65 11.73
C GLU A 115 5.29 5.52 10.58
N ARG A 116 4.04 5.86 10.88
CA ARG A 116 2.97 5.91 9.88
C ARG A 116 3.18 7.12 8.95
N PRO A 117 3.07 6.94 7.62
CA PRO A 117 3.18 8.02 6.62
C PRO A 117 2.05 9.06 6.66
#